data_AF-A0A951I301-F1
#
_entry.id   AF-A0A951I301-F1
#
_cell.length_a   1.000
_cell.length_b   1.000
_cell.length_c   1.000
_cell.angle_alpha   90.00
_cell.angle_beta   90.00
_cell.angle_gamma   90.00
#
_symmetry.space_group_name_H-M   'P 1'
#
loop_
_entity.id
_entity.type
_entity.pdbx_description
1 polymer ?
#
loop_
_entity_poly.entity_id
_entity_poly.type
_entity_poly.pdbx_seq_one_letter_code
_entity_poly.pdbx_strand_id
1 'polypeptide(L)'
;MRESLDTLNVRLREINERVLTLNPNKSESTPDKQNRASLSLDILTRAEQRAELLRRQLLELVEKETTLKSRLFQIEEEIRPENIERSTSMNGTTRTAEMREMRRKVLETERRGVVGLLSQIAEGRDRLEENVRQADALVAKLRRSLLPLIEREAERLSGSIGN
;
A
#
# COMPACT_ATOMS: atom_id res chain seq x y z
N MET A 1 6.79 -8.50 -11.11
CA MET A 1 5.54 -8.58 -10.32
C MET A 1 4.49 -7.53 -10.72
N ARG A 2 4.84 -6.24 -10.93
CA ARG A 2 3.90 -5.21 -11.46
C ARG A 2 3.27 -5.59 -12.81
N GLU A 3 4.06 -6.08 -13.75
CA GLU A 3 3.57 -6.53 -15.07
C GLU A 3 2.49 -7.62 -15.00
N SER A 4 2.54 -8.50 -13.98
CA SER A 4 1.55 -9.56 -13.81
C SER A 4 0.20 -9.03 -13.33
N LEU A 5 0.18 -7.94 -12.57
CA LEU A 5 -1.06 -7.29 -12.11
C LEU A 5 -1.67 -6.42 -13.21
N ASP A 6 -0.84 -5.73 -13.98
CA ASP A 6 -1.30 -4.95 -15.13
C ASP A 6 -1.86 -5.85 -16.23
N THR A 7 -1.21 -6.96 -16.55
CA THR A 7 -1.75 -7.96 -17.49
C THR A 7 -3.03 -8.62 -16.97
N LEU A 8 -3.17 -8.84 -15.67
CA LEU A 8 -4.42 -9.34 -15.06
C LEU A 8 -5.53 -8.30 -15.09
N ASN A 9 -5.24 -7.04 -14.81
CA ASN A 9 -6.20 -5.93 -14.89
C ASN A 9 -6.67 -5.71 -16.34
N VAL A 10 -5.77 -5.85 -17.32
CA VAL A 10 -6.11 -5.80 -18.75
C VAL A 10 -7.02 -6.98 -19.12
N ARG A 11 -6.70 -8.20 -18.69
CA ARG A 11 -7.56 -9.37 -18.90
C ARG A 11 -8.93 -9.23 -18.22
N LEU A 12 -8.98 -8.67 -17.01
CA LEU A 12 -10.24 -8.41 -16.31
C LEU A 12 -11.12 -7.40 -17.06
N ARG A 13 -10.51 -6.36 -17.65
CA ARG A 13 -11.20 -5.39 -18.50
C ARG A 13 -11.71 -6.03 -19.79
N GLU A 14 -10.89 -6.83 -20.47
CA GLU A 14 -11.34 -7.56 -21.67
C GLU A 14 -12.51 -8.50 -21.38
N ILE A 15 -12.46 -9.21 -20.25
CA ILE A 15 -13.56 -10.08 -19.81
C ILE A 15 -14.81 -9.25 -19.54
N ASN A 16 -14.68 -8.11 -18.88
CA ASN A 16 -15.79 -7.20 -18.60
C ASN A 16 -16.43 -6.64 -19.89
N GLU A 17 -15.62 -6.19 -20.86
CA GLU A 17 -16.12 -5.71 -22.15
C GLU A 17 -16.80 -6.81 -22.96
N ARG A 18 -16.27 -8.04 -22.93
CA ARG A 18 -16.90 -9.20 -23.56
C ARG A 18 -18.23 -9.55 -22.91
N VAL A 19 -18.34 -9.51 -21.58
CA VAL A 19 -19.60 -9.75 -20.87
C VAL A 19 -20.65 -8.70 -21.20
N LEU A 20 -20.25 -7.43 -21.35
CA LEU A 20 -21.16 -6.31 -21.66
C LEU A 20 -21.62 -6.29 -23.13
N THR A 21 -20.74 -6.63 -24.07
CA THR A 21 -21.04 -6.56 -25.51
C THR A 21 -21.86 -7.75 -26.03
N LEU A 22 -21.91 -8.86 -25.27
CA LEU A 22 -22.46 -10.12 -25.76
C LEU A 22 -23.99 -10.29 -25.70
N ASN A 23 -24.83 -9.32 -25.30
CA ASN A 23 -26.28 -9.40 -25.66
C ASN A 23 -27.18 -8.18 -25.30
N PRO A 24 -27.69 -7.43 -26.29
CA PRO A 24 -28.92 -6.66 -26.15
C PRO A 24 -30.22 -7.45 -26.47
N ASN A 25 -30.15 -8.68 -27.01
CA ASN A 25 -31.35 -9.40 -27.50
C ASN A 25 -31.34 -10.91 -27.20
N LYS A 26 -31.68 -11.33 -25.97
CA LYS A 26 -32.41 -12.57 -25.70
C LYS A 26 -32.96 -12.63 -24.28
N SER A 27 -34.28 -12.62 -24.16
CA SER A 27 -35.04 -12.71 -22.93
C SER A 27 -35.12 -14.16 -22.41
N GLU A 28 -35.25 -14.28 -21.08
CA GLU A 28 -36.04 -15.28 -20.34
C GLU A 28 -35.43 -16.54 -19.69
N SER A 29 -34.12 -16.82 -19.71
CA SER A 29 -33.60 -17.88 -18.79
C SER A 29 -32.19 -17.69 -18.22
N THR A 30 -31.48 -16.64 -18.62
CA THR A 30 -30.10 -16.34 -18.25
C THR A 30 -29.86 -15.16 -17.28
N PRO A 31 -30.82 -14.26 -16.93
CA PRO A 31 -30.50 -13.02 -16.22
C PRO A 31 -29.97 -13.25 -14.80
N ASP A 32 -30.53 -14.21 -14.06
CA ASP A 32 -30.10 -14.47 -12.67
C ASP A 32 -28.67 -15.00 -12.56
N LYS A 33 -28.19 -15.72 -13.57
CA LYS A 33 -26.86 -16.33 -13.57
C LYS A 33 -25.80 -15.33 -14.05
N GLN A 34 -26.09 -14.58 -15.11
CA GLN A 34 -25.24 -13.47 -15.56
C GLN A 34 -25.09 -12.38 -14.48
N ASN A 35 -26.18 -12.08 -13.76
CA ASN A 35 -26.13 -11.18 -12.61
C ASN A 35 -25.23 -11.74 -11.48
N ARG A 36 -25.19 -13.05 -11.27
CA ARG A 36 -24.32 -13.69 -10.26
C ARG A 36 -22.85 -13.69 -10.67
N ALA A 37 -22.54 -13.92 -11.94
CA ALA A 37 -21.18 -13.84 -12.48
C ALA A 37 -20.61 -12.43 -12.32
N SER A 38 -21.40 -11.43 -12.75
CA SER A 38 -21.07 -10.01 -12.66
C SER A 38 -20.88 -9.57 -11.20
N LEU A 39 -21.82 -9.94 -10.32
CA LEU A 39 -21.72 -9.65 -8.88
C LEU A 39 -20.48 -10.28 -8.23
N SER A 40 -20.15 -11.52 -8.60
CA SER A 40 -18.97 -12.23 -8.10
C SER A 40 -17.67 -11.54 -8.52
N LEU A 41 -17.61 -11.09 -9.78
CA LEU A 41 -16.49 -10.34 -10.31
C LEU A 41 -16.35 -8.97 -9.64
N ASP A 42 -17.46 -8.27 -9.41
CA ASP A 42 -17.49 -7.00 -8.68
C ASP A 42 -16.98 -7.14 -7.24
N ILE A 43 -17.41 -8.18 -6.53
CA ILE A 43 -16.96 -8.46 -5.15
C ILE A 43 -15.45 -8.72 -5.14
N LEU A 44 -14.96 -9.55 -6.06
CA LEU A 44 -13.54 -9.86 -6.17
C LEU A 44 -12.72 -8.59 -6.46
N THR A 45 -13.14 -7.80 -7.46
CA THR A 45 -12.47 -6.55 -7.86
C THR A 45 -12.41 -5.56 -6.69
N ARG A 46 -13.51 -5.39 -5.95
CA ARG A 46 -13.55 -4.48 -4.79
C ARG A 46 -12.61 -4.94 -3.67
N ALA A 47 -12.54 -6.25 -3.41
CA ALA A 47 -11.63 -6.81 -2.42
C ALA A 47 -10.16 -6.60 -2.81
N GLU A 48 -9.83 -6.80 -4.08
CA GLU A 48 -8.48 -6.58 -4.62
C GLU A 48 -8.07 -5.10 -4.55
N GLN A 49 -8.96 -4.18 -4.94
CA GLN A 49 -8.72 -2.74 -4.83
C GLN A 49 -8.44 -2.31 -3.39
N ARG A 50 -9.20 -2.86 -2.42
CA ARG A 50 -8.98 -2.57 -1.00
C ARG A 50 -7.64 -3.11 -0.52
N ALA A 51 -7.27 -4.34 -0.90
CA ALA A 51 -5.98 -4.92 -0.54
C ALA A 51 -4.82 -4.08 -1.12
N GLU A 52 -4.94 -3.64 -2.37
CA GLU A 52 -3.93 -2.80 -3.02
C GLU A 52 -3.79 -1.43 -2.34
N LEU A 53 -4.91 -0.80 -1.96
CA LEU A 53 -4.89 0.45 -1.20
C LEU A 53 -4.12 0.30 0.12
N LEU A 54 -4.38 -0.78 0.87
CA LEU A 54 -3.69 -1.05 2.14
C LEU A 54 -2.19 -1.30 1.93
N ARG A 55 -1.80 -2.05 0.89
CA ARG A 55 -0.39 -2.27 0.55
C ARG A 55 0.31 -0.96 0.19
N ARG A 56 -0.34 -0.07 -0.57
CA ARG A 56 0.20 1.25 -0.90
C ARG A 56 0.40 2.10 0.35
N GLN A 57 -0.60 2.14 1.23
CA GLN A 57 -0.48 2.86 2.51
C GLN A 57 0.67 2.32 3.37
N LEU A 58 0.89 1.00 3.38
CA LEU A 58 1.99 0.38 4.10
C LEU A 58 3.35 0.80 3.52
N LEU A 59 3.47 0.80 2.20
CA LEU A 59 4.68 1.25 1.52
C LEU A 59 5.00 2.72 1.82
N GLU A 60 4.01 3.61 1.70
CA GLU A 60 4.15 5.03 2.04
C GLU A 60 4.59 5.23 3.51
N LEU A 61 4.08 4.40 4.43
CA LEU A 61 4.45 4.46 5.84
C LEU A 61 5.89 3.98 6.09
N VAL A 62 6.33 2.92 5.41
CA VAL A 62 7.71 2.40 5.48
C VAL A 62 8.72 3.41 4.90
N GLU A 63 8.36 4.10 3.81
CA GLU A 63 9.18 5.18 3.24
C GLU A 63 9.35 6.35 4.23
N LYS A 64 8.26 6.76 4.90
CA LYS A 64 8.32 7.77 5.97
C LYS A 64 9.18 7.31 7.14
N GLU A 65 9.03 6.06 7.58
CA GLU A 65 9.85 5.46 8.63
C GLU A 65 11.35 5.52 8.26
N THR A 66 11.70 5.15 7.03
CA THR A 66 13.07 5.15 6.52
C THR A 66 13.66 6.56 6.50
N THR A 67 12.87 7.55 6.10
CA THR A 67 13.27 8.96 6.10
C THR A 67 13.56 9.46 7.52
N LEU A 68 12.69 9.13 8.48
CA LEU A 68 12.88 9.51 9.88
C LEU A 68 14.04 8.78 10.55
N LYS A 69 14.28 7.50 10.24
CA LYS A 69 15.48 6.77 10.70
C LYS A 69 16.76 7.41 10.17
N SER A 70 16.75 7.84 8.91
CA SER A 70 17.88 8.56 8.31
C SER A 70 18.12 9.90 9.00
N ARG A 71 17.06 10.64 9.33
CA ARG A 71 17.16 11.88 10.10
C ARG A 71 17.67 11.63 11.53
N LEU A 72 17.21 10.58 12.19
CA LEU A 72 17.68 10.19 13.52
C LEU A 72 19.18 9.90 13.50
N PHE A 73 19.64 9.12 12.53
CA PHE A 73 21.06 8.82 12.35
C PHE A 73 21.89 10.09 12.16
N GLN A 74 21.42 11.02 11.32
CA GLN A 74 22.08 12.33 11.15
C GLN A 74 22.17 13.10 12.47
N ILE A 75 21.10 13.15 13.26
CA ILE A 75 21.08 13.83 14.55
C ILE A 75 22.05 13.16 15.53
N GLU A 76 22.11 11.82 15.54
CA GLU A 76 23.04 11.06 16.37
C GLU A 76 24.52 11.30 16.00
N GLU A 77 24.81 11.57 14.72
CA GLU A 77 26.13 12.03 14.31
C GLU A 77 26.36 13.49 14.70
N GLU A 78 25.40 14.38 14.43
CA GLU A 78 25.51 15.83 14.71
C GLU A 78 25.66 16.14 16.21
N ILE A 79 25.07 15.33 17.10
CA ILE A 79 25.10 15.56 18.55
C ILE A 79 26.44 15.19 19.20
N ARG A 80 27.29 14.45 18.48
CA ARG A 80 28.61 14.07 18.98
C ARG A 80 29.44 15.32 19.31
N PRO A 81 30.15 15.35 20.45
CA PRO A 81 30.90 16.53 20.90
C PRO A 81 31.82 17.14 19.83
N GLU A 82 32.53 16.29 19.10
CA GLU A 82 33.45 16.66 18.03
C GLU A 82 32.75 17.38 16.85
N ASN A 83 31.52 16.98 16.53
CA ASN A 83 30.74 17.57 15.44
C ASN A 83 30.07 18.87 15.90
N ILE A 84 29.59 18.93 17.14
CA ILE A 84 29.11 20.17 17.76
C ILE A 84 30.23 21.20 17.81
N GLU A 85 31.43 20.81 18.25
CA GLU A 85 32.60 21.69 18.29
C GLU A 85 32.97 22.18 16.89
N ARG A 86 33.09 21.29 15.90
CA ARG A 86 33.37 21.68 14.51
C ARG A 86 32.34 22.68 13.97
N SER A 87 31.06 22.48 14.24
CA SER A 87 29.97 23.36 13.77
C SER A 87 29.94 24.73 14.46
N THR A 88 30.43 24.83 15.69
CA THR A 88 30.39 26.06 16.48
C THR A 88 31.69 26.87 16.39
N SER A 89 32.82 26.21 16.17
CA SER A 89 34.15 26.83 16.04
C SER A 89 34.35 27.66 14.77
N MET A 90 33.50 27.49 13.74
CA MET A 90 33.52 28.36 12.54
C MET A 90 32.98 29.77 12.81
N ASN A 91 32.26 29.97 13.92
CA ASN A 91 31.77 31.27 14.33
C ASN A 91 32.85 31.89 15.23
N GLY A 92 33.70 32.77 14.70
CA GLY A 92 34.85 33.40 15.36
C GLY A 92 34.53 34.31 16.56
N THR A 93 33.64 33.86 17.45
CA THR A 93 33.13 34.54 18.65
C THR A 93 33.73 33.90 19.90
N THR A 94 33.77 34.64 21.01
CA THR A 94 34.22 34.14 22.32
C THR A 94 33.15 33.35 23.09
N ARG A 95 31.92 33.24 22.56
CA ARG A 95 30.77 32.54 23.21
C ARG A 95 30.63 31.08 22.80
N THR A 96 31.73 30.41 22.45
CA THR A 96 31.70 29.03 21.94
C THR A 96 31.09 28.02 22.91
N ALA A 97 31.24 28.19 24.22
CA ALA A 97 30.64 27.30 25.22
C ALA A 97 29.11 27.37 25.24
N GLU A 98 28.53 28.56 25.27
CA GLU A 98 27.07 28.77 25.25
C GLU A 98 26.46 28.27 23.94
N MET A 99 27.13 28.52 22.81
CA MET A 99 26.69 28.06 21.50
C MET A 99 26.67 26.53 21.38
N ARG A 100 27.68 25.84 21.94
CA ARG A 100 27.72 24.37 21.98
C ARG A 100 26.57 23.79 22.80
N GLU A 101 26.31 24.37 23.98
CA GLU A 101 25.22 23.93 24.85
C GLU A 101 23.84 24.17 24.21
N MET A 102 23.65 25.33 23.57
CA MET A 102 22.43 25.61 22.81
C MET A 102 22.25 24.60 21.68
N ARG A 103 23.30 24.35 20.87
CA ARG A 103 23.25 23.38 19.77
C ARG A 103 22.89 21.98 20.26
N ARG A 104 23.49 21.54 21.37
CA ARG A 104 23.17 20.26 22.02
C ARG A 104 21.69 20.18 22.38
N LYS A 105 21.16 21.18 23.08
CA LYS A 105 19.74 21.22 23.49
C LYS A 105 18.77 21.16 22.30
N VAL A 106 19.10 21.85 21.20
CA VAL A 106 18.30 21.79 19.97
C VAL A 106 18.30 20.36 19.41
N LEU A 107 19.48 19.76 19.25
CA LEU A 107 19.61 18.40 18.72
C LEU A 107 18.95 17.34 19.62
N GLU A 108 19.05 17.48 20.95
CA GLU A 108 18.36 16.58 21.89
C GLU A 108 16.84 16.68 21.81
N THR A 109 16.34 17.90 21.62
CA THR A 109 14.90 18.13 21.46
C THR A 109 14.41 17.55 20.15
N GLU A 110 15.15 17.76 19.06
CA GLU A 110 14.86 17.17 17.76
C GLU A 110 14.91 15.65 17.81
N ARG A 111 15.96 15.07 18.41
CA ARG A 111 16.11 13.62 18.61
C ARG A 111 14.88 13.03 19.30
N ARG A 112 14.44 13.64 20.41
CA ARG A 112 13.25 13.19 21.14
C ARG A 112 11.99 13.25 20.29
N GLY A 113 11.83 14.31 19.50
CA GLY A 113 10.72 14.44 18.55
C GLY A 113 10.71 13.33 17.50
N VAL A 114 11.85 13.09 16.85
CA VAL A 114 11.99 12.05 15.82
C VAL A 114 11.77 10.65 16.40
N VAL A 115 12.32 10.34 17.58
CA VAL A 115 12.09 9.06 18.28
C VAL A 115 10.60 8.88 18.61
N GLY A 116 9.93 9.93 19.07
CA GLY A 116 8.48 9.90 19.33
C GLY A 116 7.66 9.60 18.08
N LEU A 117 7.99 10.24 16.95
CA LEU A 117 7.35 9.98 15.66
C LEU A 117 7.60 8.55 15.16
N LEU A 118 8.83 8.05 15.29
CA LEU A 118 9.17 6.67 14.93
C LEU A 118 8.39 5.65 15.76
N SER A 119 8.19 5.90 17.06
CA SER A 119 7.36 5.04 17.91
C SER A 119 5.91 4.98 17.42
N GLN A 120 5.31 6.13 17.10
CA GLN A 120 3.93 6.18 16.58
C GLN A 120 3.80 5.49 15.23
N ILE A 121 4.81 5.64 14.35
CA ILE A 121 4.85 4.97 13.06
C ILE A 121 4.98 3.45 13.23
N ALA A 122 5.80 2.97 14.16
CA ALA A 122 5.92 1.54 14.44
C ALA A 122 4.58 0.93 14.86
N GLU A 123 3.87 1.56 15.82
CA GLU A 123 2.53 1.13 16.24
C GLU A 123 1.49 1.18 15.11
N GLY A 124 1.60 2.17 14.22
CA GLY A 124 0.76 2.28 13.03
C GLY A 124 1.08 1.18 11.99
N ARG A 125 2.36 0.89 11.80
CA ARG A 125 2.86 -0.09 10.83
C ARG A 125 2.40 -1.49 11.21
N ASP A 126 2.57 -1.90 12.47
CA ASP A 126 2.19 -3.24 12.91
C ASP A 126 0.68 -3.50 12.70
N ARG A 127 -0.15 -2.49 12.97
CA ARG A 127 -1.61 -2.54 12.68
C ARG A 127 -1.91 -2.63 11.19
N LEU A 128 -1.21 -1.85 10.37
CA LEU A 128 -1.42 -1.81 8.93
C LEU A 128 -0.93 -3.08 8.24
N GLU A 129 0.19 -3.65 8.68
CA GLU A 129 0.69 -4.95 8.23
C GLU A 129 -0.32 -6.06 8.51
N GLU A 130 -0.93 -6.07 9.70
CA GLU A 130 -1.98 -7.03 10.01
C GLU A 130 -3.21 -6.85 9.11
N ASN A 131 -3.64 -5.62 8.87
CA ASN A 131 -4.74 -5.33 7.95
C ASN A 131 -4.44 -5.79 6.52
N VAL A 132 -3.20 -5.59 6.04
CA VAL A 132 -2.75 -6.09 4.73
C VAL A 132 -2.79 -7.61 4.70
N ARG A 133 -2.23 -8.29 5.71
CA ARG A 133 -2.27 -9.77 5.79
C ARG A 133 -3.70 -10.31 5.73
N GLN A 134 -4.61 -9.70 6.48
CA GLN A 134 -6.02 -10.10 6.49
C GLN A 134 -6.72 -9.84 5.14
N ALA A 135 -6.46 -8.68 4.53
CA ALA A 135 -7.03 -8.35 3.22
C ALA A 135 -6.51 -9.30 2.12
N ASP A 136 -5.22 -9.62 2.14
CA ASP A 136 -4.60 -10.55 1.19
C ASP A 136 -5.15 -11.99 1.36
N ALA A 137 -5.33 -12.43 2.61
CA ALA A 137 -5.96 -13.71 2.90
C ALA A 137 -7.41 -13.78 2.39
N LEU A 138 -8.18 -12.69 2.57
CA LEU A 138 -9.54 -12.59 2.04
C LEU A 138 -9.56 -12.64 0.51
N VAL A 139 -8.71 -11.87 -0.16
CA VAL A 139 -8.58 -11.89 -1.62
C VAL A 139 -8.21 -13.29 -2.10
N ALA A 140 -7.25 -13.96 -1.47
CA ALA A 140 -6.87 -15.33 -1.84
C ALA A 140 -8.04 -16.31 -1.70
N LYS A 141 -8.84 -16.18 -0.62
CA LYS A 141 -10.06 -16.98 -0.42
C LYS A 141 -11.11 -16.70 -1.48
N LEU A 142 -11.38 -15.44 -1.79
CA LEU A 142 -12.35 -15.03 -2.81
C LEU A 142 -11.91 -15.49 -4.20
N ARG A 143 -10.64 -15.36 -4.57
CA ARG A 143 -10.09 -15.89 -5.83
C ARG A 143 -10.34 -17.38 -5.97
N ARG A 144 -9.99 -18.18 -4.95
CA ARG A 144 -10.21 -19.63 -4.96
C ARG A 144 -11.68 -20.02 -5.11
N SER A 145 -12.59 -19.21 -4.57
CA SER A 145 -14.03 -19.51 -4.59
C SER A 145 -14.75 -18.99 -5.83
N LEU A 146 -14.44 -17.78 -6.27
CA LEU A 146 -15.22 -17.04 -7.27
C LEU A 146 -14.63 -17.18 -8.68
N LEU A 147 -13.30 -17.27 -8.81
CA LEU A 147 -12.67 -17.38 -10.12
C LEU A 147 -13.14 -18.62 -10.91
N PRO A 148 -13.24 -19.83 -10.32
CA PRO A 148 -13.74 -21.00 -11.05
C PRO A 148 -15.21 -20.87 -11.45
N LEU A 149 -16.02 -20.10 -10.68
CA LEU A 149 -17.42 -19.86 -11.02
C LEU A 149 -17.54 -18.91 -12.22
N ILE A 150 -16.74 -17.84 -12.21
CA ILE A 150 -16.65 -16.87 -13.29
C ILE A 150 -16.16 -17.55 -14.58
N GLU A 151 -15.12 -18.38 -14.50
CA GLU A 151 -14.56 -19.12 -15.65
C GLU A 151 -15.60 -20.08 -16.25
N ARG A 152 -16.29 -20.88 -15.43
CA ARG A 152 -17.35 -21.81 -15.89
C ARG A 152 -18.52 -21.09 -16.55
N GLU A 153 -18.90 -19.90 -16.06
CA GLU A 153 -19.95 -19.10 -16.68
C GLU A 153 -19.49 -18.48 -18.00
N ALA A 154 -18.24 -18.00 -18.07
CA ALA A 154 -17.65 -17.49 -19.30
C ALA A 154 -17.58 -18.55 -20.41
N GLU A 155 -17.12 -19.77 -20.09
CA GLU A 155 -17.05 -20.88 -21.04
C GLU A 155 -18.43 -21.27 -21.59
N ARG A 156 -19.45 -21.31 -20.72
CA ARG A 156 -20.84 -21.63 -21.15
C ARG A 156 -21.43 -20.56 -22.07
N LEU A 157 -21.18 -19.29 -21.79
CA LEU A 157 -21.60 -18.20 -22.67
C LEU A 157 -20.92 -18.29 -24.04
N SER A 158 -19.64 -18.69 -24.08
CA SER A 158 -18.92 -18.90 -25.34
C SER A 158 -19.42 -20.11 -26.14
N GLY A 159 -19.77 -21.22 -25.46
CA GLY A 159 -20.29 -22.43 -26.09
C GLY A 159 -21.72 -22.30 -26.64
N SER A 160 -22.53 -21.39 -26.09
CA SER A 160 -23.89 -21.13 -26.57
C SER A 160 -23.96 -20.35 -27.90
N ILE A 161 -22.84 -19.82 -28.39
CA ILE A 161 -22.75 -19.06 -29.64
C ILE A 161 -22.37 -19.99 -30.82
N GLY A 162 -21.90 -21.21 -30.54
CA GLY A 162 -21.37 -22.16 -31.52
C GLY A 162 -22.32 -23.22 -32.07
N ASN A 163 -23.63 -23.15 -31.78
CA ASN A 163 -24.67 -24.05 -32.32
C ASN A 163 -25.82 -23.26 -32.94
#